data_AF-A0A3D5AU18-F1
#
_entry.id   AF-A0A3D5AU18-F1
#
_cell.length_a   1.000
_cell.length_b   1.000
_cell.length_c   1.000
_cell.angle_alpha   90.00
_cell.angle_beta   90.00
_cell.angle_gamma   90.00
#
_symmetry.space_group_name_H-M   'P 1'
#
loop_
_entity.id
_entity.type
_entity.pdbx_description
1 polymer ?
#
loop_
_entity_poly.entity_id
_entity_poly.type
_entity_poly.pdbx_seq_one_letter_code
_entity_poly.pdbx_strand_id
1 'polypeptide(L)'
;MSSDPLSSVTFRCRPCAWTFDAEPARIEEEPEIEQHPWSYYAPCPHCGEECAELAQHRNLRLALGKHKGPANPYWLDGKRTMTAEQKARNRFNGMKHGHAAKVATYFPAKPGSQWCGGCDVDIDYCRAQPACIRNAQLILRHQIAFETKDPSLLRELRAELHGQIQVMINMMMLDIFRSGVSIEKPEYYFDASGKMCFIYDENGKPVTIPIANPLIKHLTDLIQKMGMSLEDLGMTEKQQVEETQLRGYLDTKRVNQDSLLEHQERQSKALELLSEQFARSRERLKRDPVLLEFSQEEG
;
A
#
# COMPACT_ATOMS: atom_id res chain seq x y z
N MET A 1 17.23 -40.93 -4.45
CA MET A 1 18.68 -40.82 -4.31
C MET A 1 19.07 -41.99 -3.45
N SER A 2 19.99 -42.80 -3.95
CA SER A 2 20.44 -44.02 -3.29
C SER A 2 20.93 -43.70 -1.89
N SER A 3 20.67 -44.63 -0.98
CA SER A 3 21.17 -44.60 0.39
C SER A 3 22.65 -45.03 0.44
N ASP A 4 23.44 -44.60 -0.52
CA ASP A 4 24.85 -44.98 -0.64
C ASP A 4 25.73 -43.78 -0.29
N PRO A 5 26.90 -43.98 0.34
CA PRO A 5 27.82 -42.91 0.68
C PRO A 5 28.34 -42.19 -0.58
N LEU A 6 28.52 -40.87 -0.47
CA LEU A 6 29.02 -40.02 -1.53
C LEU A 6 30.52 -40.22 -1.75
N SER A 7 30.95 -40.28 -3.01
CA SER A 7 32.36 -40.42 -3.39
C SER A 7 33.16 -39.13 -3.25
N SER A 8 32.53 -37.95 -3.37
CA SER A 8 33.19 -36.66 -3.22
C SER A 8 32.36 -35.68 -2.39
N VAL A 9 33.02 -35.01 -1.44
CA VAL A 9 32.39 -34.03 -0.52
C VAL A 9 33.31 -32.83 -0.37
N THR A 10 32.71 -31.63 -0.26
CA THR A 10 33.43 -30.38 0.00
C THR A 10 33.64 -30.17 1.50
N PHE A 11 34.90 -29.98 1.89
CA PHE A 11 35.34 -29.72 3.26
C PHE A 11 35.87 -28.30 3.41
N ARG A 12 35.81 -27.76 4.62
CA ARG A 12 36.45 -26.49 4.96
C ARG A 12 37.21 -26.60 6.27
N CYS A 13 38.52 -26.37 6.19
CA CYS A 13 39.39 -26.34 7.34
C CYS A 13 39.17 -25.07 8.16
N ARG A 14 38.95 -25.23 9.48
CA ARG A 14 38.77 -24.10 10.41
C ARG A 14 40.07 -23.29 10.60
N PRO A 15 41.24 -23.91 10.89
CA PRO A 15 42.49 -23.17 11.08
C PRO A 15 43.01 -22.50 9.80
N CYS A 16 43.00 -23.20 8.66
CA CYS A 16 43.54 -22.67 7.41
C CYS A 16 42.53 -21.86 6.59
N ALA A 17 41.25 -21.86 6.98
CA ALA A 17 40.13 -21.32 6.21
C ALA A 17 40.02 -21.84 4.75
N TRP A 18 40.79 -22.89 4.40
CA TRP A 18 40.88 -23.46 3.06
C TRP A 18 39.72 -24.42 2.80
N THR A 19 39.13 -24.31 1.61
CA THR A 19 38.04 -25.17 1.13
C THR A 19 38.59 -26.12 0.08
N PHE A 20 38.29 -27.40 0.20
CA PHE A 20 38.78 -28.42 -0.73
C PHE A 20 37.75 -29.53 -0.94
N ASP A 21 37.80 -30.15 -2.10
CA ASP A 21 37.01 -31.33 -2.44
C ASP A 21 37.89 -32.57 -2.33
N ALA A 22 37.44 -33.56 -1.56
CA ALA A 22 38.17 -34.81 -1.36
C ALA A 22 37.21 -35.98 -1.16
N GLU A 23 37.75 -37.19 -1.28
CA GLU A 23 37.06 -38.40 -0.84
C GLU A 23 37.05 -38.44 0.71
N PRO A 24 35.92 -38.81 1.34
CA PRO A 24 35.82 -38.85 2.79
C PRO A 24 36.74 -39.94 3.37
N ALA A 25 37.61 -39.56 4.30
CA ALA A 25 38.51 -40.49 4.98
C ALA A 25 37.80 -41.24 6.12
N ARG A 26 36.86 -40.58 6.80
CA ARG A 26 36.02 -41.18 7.85
C ARG A 26 34.56 -40.86 7.57
N ILE A 27 33.73 -41.89 7.67
CA ILE A 27 32.27 -41.82 7.50
C ILE A 27 31.65 -42.30 8.80
N GLU A 28 30.79 -41.48 9.41
CA GLU A 28 30.04 -41.84 10.62
C GLU A 28 28.55 -41.92 10.31
N GLU A 29 27.89 -42.95 10.84
CA GLU A 29 26.45 -43.16 10.70
C GLU A 29 25.69 -42.30 11.72
N GLU A 30 24.85 -41.41 11.23
CA GLU A 30 23.97 -40.52 12.00
C GLU A 30 22.51 -40.87 11.65
N PRO A 31 21.92 -41.93 12.25
CA PRO A 31 20.62 -42.47 11.85
C PRO A 31 19.44 -41.55 12.18
N GLU A 32 19.65 -40.49 12.96
CA GLU A 32 18.63 -39.47 13.27
C GLU A 32 18.21 -38.67 12.01
N ILE A 33 19.07 -38.61 10.99
CA ILE A 33 18.82 -37.87 9.76
C ILE A 33 18.23 -38.81 8.70
N GLU A 34 16.91 -38.88 8.65
CA GLU A 34 16.18 -39.75 7.73
C GLU A 34 16.52 -39.50 6.24
N GLN A 35 16.87 -38.27 5.86
CA GLN A 35 17.12 -37.94 4.46
C GLN A 35 18.48 -38.46 3.96
N HIS A 36 19.49 -38.51 4.83
CA HIS A 36 20.83 -38.99 4.50
C HIS A 36 21.65 -39.23 5.79
N PRO A 37 21.78 -40.49 6.23
CA PRO A 37 22.30 -40.86 7.54
C PRO A 37 23.83 -40.97 7.63
N TRP A 38 24.60 -40.35 6.73
CA TRP A 38 26.07 -40.29 6.82
C TRP A 38 26.56 -38.86 7.07
N SER A 39 27.55 -38.76 7.95
CA SER A 39 28.39 -37.60 8.17
C SER A 39 29.82 -37.90 7.70
N TYR A 40 30.47 -36.91 7.09
CA TYR A 40 31.73 -37.08 6.38
C TYR A 40 32.84 -36.24 7.01
N TYR A 41 34.04 -36.82 7.09
CA TYR A 41 35.25 -36.18 7.58
C TYR A 41 36.45 -36.49 6.67
N ALA A 42 37.32 -35.50 6.47
CA ALA A 42 38.58 -35.67 5.74
C ALA A 42 39.70 -34.82 6.36
N PRO A 43 40.96 -35.29 6.34
CA PRO A 43 42.11 -34.51 6.78
C PRO A 43 42.40 -33.37 5.79
N CYS A 44 42.75 -32.20 6.31
CA CYS A 44 43.15 -31.07 5.47
C CYS A 44 44.51 -31.32 4.81
N PRO A 45 44.67 -31.10 3.49
CA PRO A 45 45.95 -31.30 2.80
C PRO A 45 47.06 -30.32 3.24
N HIS A 46 46.69 -29.20 3.89
CA HIS A 46 47.65 -28.17 4.32
C HIS A 46 48.13 -28.31 5.77
N CYS A 47 47.26 -28.71 6.70
CA CYS A 47 47.58 -28.78 8.12
C CYS A 47 47.40 -30.17 8.73
N GLY A 48 46.84 -31.14 7.98
CA GLY A 48 46.59 -32.50 8.45
C GLY A 48 45.43 -32.64 9.45
N GLU A 49 44.81 -31.54 9.87
CA GLU A 49 43.71 -31.56 10.85
C GLU A 49 42.42 -32.12 10.22
N GLU A 50 41.69 -32.93 10.99
CA GLU A 50 40.41 -33.51 10.55
C GLU A 50 39.34 -32.41 10.40
N CYS A 51 38.78 -32.32 9.21
CA CYS A 51 37.77 -31.34 8.85
C CYS A 51 36.43 -32.03 8.61
N ALA A 52 35.37 -31.49 9.22
CA ALA A 52 34.00 -31.88 8.91
C ALA A 52 33.54 -31.30 7.57
N GLU A 53 32.52 -31.92 6.97
CA GLU A 53 31.86 -31.40 5.77
C GLU A 53 31.43 -29.93 5.93
N LEU A 54 31.48 -29.18 4.83
CA LEU A 54 31.04 -27.78 4.84
C LEU A 54 29.52 -27.71 5.12
N ALA A 55 29.13 -26.96 6.16
CA ALA A 55 27.74 -26.86 6.61
C ALA A 55 26.75 -26.45 5.50
N GLN A 56 27.18 -25.59 4.57
CA GLN A 56 26.35 -25.19 3.43
C GLN A 56 26.11 -26.36 2.46
N HIS A 57 27.13 -27.17 2.21
CA HIS A 57 27.03 -28.34 1.34
C HIS A 57 26.17 -29.44 1.99
N ARG A 58 26.31 -29.65 3.30
CA ARG A 58 25.41 -30.50 4.10
C ARG A 58 23.95 -30.04 3.97
N ASN A 59 23.69 -28.74 4.16
CA ASN A 59 22.34 -28.20 4.10
C ASN A 59 21.73 -28.29 2.69
N LEU A 60 22.52 -28.05 1.64
CA LEU A 60 22.07 -28.23 0.26
C LEU A 60 21.73 -29.70 -0.04
N ARG A 61 22.55 -30.63 0.45
CA ARG A 61 22.30 -32.07 0.34
C ARG A 61 21.01 -32.49 1.06
N LEU A 62 20.80 -32.00 2.28
CA LEU A 62 19.57 -32.23 3.04
C LEU A 62 18.34 -31.61 2.36
N ALA A 63 18.49 -30.42 1.76
CA ALA A 63 17.44 -29.73 1.02
C ALA A 63 17.03 -30.43 -0.29
N LEU A 64 17.98 -31.10 -0.95
CA LEU A 64 17.74 -31.93 -2.13
C LEU A 64 17.15 -33.30 -1.79
N GLY A 65 17.25 -33.72 -0.51
CA GLY A 65 16.51 -34.85 0.02
C GLY A 65 15.01 -34.67 -0.23
N LYS A 66 14.30 -35.76 -0.55
CA LYS A 66 12.86 -35.72 -0.83
C LYS A 66 12.09 -35.21 0.40
N HIS A 67 11.92 -33.90 0.53
CA HIS A 67 10.98 -33.32 1.47
C HIS A 67 9.59 -33.74 1.02
N LYS A 68 9.03 -34.77 1.68
CA LYS A 68 7.57 -34.94 1.67
C LYS A 68 7.03 -33.63 2.23
N GLY A 69 6.23 -32.91 1.43
CA GLY A 69 5.48 -31.75 1.90
C GLY A 69 4.70 -32.10 3.17
N PRO A 70 4.19 -31.11 3.91
CA PRO A 70 3.63 -31.31 5.24
C PRO A 70 2.64 -32.49 5.25
N ALA A 71 3.01 -33.57 5.92
CA ALA A 71 2.23 -34.80 6.06
C ALA A 71 1.12 -34.60 7.10
N ASN A 72 0.33 -33.54 6.96
CA ASN A 72 -0.84 -33.34 7.80
C ASN A 72 -2.04 -34.01 7.09
N PRO A 73 -2.71 -35.00 7.72
CA PRO A 73 -3.81 -35.76 7.11
C PRO A 73 -4.96 -34.85 6.62
N TYR A 74 -5.06 -33.62 7.13
CA TYR A 74 -6.04 -32.63 6.67
C TYR A 74 -5.93 -32.24 5.19
N TRP A 75 -4.78 -32.49 4.54
CA TRP A 75 -4.54 -32.11 3.13
C TRP A 75 -4.72 -33.25 2.13
N LEU A 76 -4.88 -34.51 2.58
CA LEU A 76 -5.07 -35.65 1.66
C LEU A 76 -6.53 -35.86 1.22
N ASP A 77 -7.52 -35.45 2.01
CA ASP A 77 -8.95 -35.70 1.71
C ASP A 77 -9.68 -34.51 1.03
N GLY A 78 -8.96 -33.45 0.69
CA GLY A 78 -9.54 -32.15 0.34
C GLY A 78 -9.75 -31.86 -1.14
N LYS A 79 -10.43 -32.71 -1.93
CA LYS A 79 -11.04 -32.28 -3.22
C LYS A 79 -12.26 -31.36 -3.01
N ARG A 80 -12.17 -30.39 -2.09
CA ARG A 80 -13.08 -29.24 -2.10
C ARG A 80 -12.47 -28.22 -3.04
N THR A 81 -13.21 -27.90 -4.10
CA THR A 81 -12.94 -26.77 -4.98
C THR A 81 -12.91 -25.50 -4.16
N MET A 82 -11.72 -25.17 -3.64
CA MET A 82 -11.40 -23.84 -3.13
C MET A 82 -11.93 -22.83 -4.14
N THR A 83 -12.69 -21.83 -3.69
CA THR A 83 -13.19 -20.76 -4.56
C THR A 83 -12.02 -20.10 -5.28
N ALA A 84 -12.26 -19.46 -6.42
CA ALA A 84 -11.20 -18.80 -7.20
C ALA A 84 -10.37 -17.85 -6.31
N GLU A 85 -11.02 -17.15 -5.37
CA GLU A 85 -10.37 -16.30 -4.37
C GLU A 85 -9.51 -17.06 -3.36
N GLN A 86 -10.00 -18.19 -2.82
CA GLN A 86 -9.23 -19.02 -1.90
C GLN A 86 -8.03 -19.68 -2.59
N LYS A 87 -8.19 -20.09 -3.87
CA LYS A 87 -7.07 -20.57 -4.71
C LYS A 87 -6.05 -19.48 -5.00
N ALA A 88 -6.50 -18.24 -5.19
CA ALA A 88 -5.61 -17.09 -5.41
C ALA A 88 -4.80 -16.73 -4.14
N ARG A 89 -5.40 -16.86 -2.94
CA ARG A 89 -4.70 -16.64 -1.66
C ARG A 89 -3.74 -17.76 -1.28
N ASN A 90 -4.09 -19.02 -1.58
CA ASN A 90 -3.34 -20.18 -1.10
C ASN A 90 -2.30 -20.71 -2.10
N ARG A 91 -2.26 -20.21 -3.35
CA ARG A 91 -1.18 -20.52 -4.29
C ARG A 91 0.07 -19.72 -3.92
N PHE A 92 0.89 -20.25 -3.03
CA PHE A 92 2.23 -19.73 -2.81
C PHE A 92 3.15 -20.15 -3.96
N ASN A 93 3.20 -19.35 -5.02
CA ASN A 93 4.26 -19.41 -6.01
C ASN A 93 4.78 -18.00 -6.27
N GLY A 94 5.95 -17.68 -5.71
CA GLY A 94 6.43 -16.32 -5.41
C GLY A 94 6.56 -15.33 -6.59
N MET A 95 6.38 -15.75 -7.84
CA MET A 95 6.54 -14.85 -9.00
C MET A 95 5.24 -14.26 -9.57
N LYS A 96 4.06 -14.85 -9.31
CA LYS A 96 2.79 -14.35 -9.90
C LYS A 96 1.89 -13.57 -8.94
N HIS A 97 2.23 -13.55 -7.65
CA HIS A 97 1.43 -12.89 -6.62
C HIS A 97 2.00 -11.56 -6.14
N GLY A 98 3.06 -11.02 -6.73
CA GLY A 98 3.60 -9.71 -6.31
C GLY A 98 2.56 -8.58 -6.28
N HIS A 99 1.50 -8.68 -7.11
CA HIS A 99 0.46 -7.66 -7.19
C HIS A 99 -0.69 -7.81 -6.16
N ALA A 100 -0.92 -9.01 -5.62
CA ALA A 100 -2.07 -9.30 -4.74
C ALA A 100 -1.69 -9.95 -3.39
N ALA A 101 -0.49 -10.51 -3.28
CA ALA A 101 0.09 -10.88 -2.00
C ALA A 101 0.64 -9.61 -1.36
N LYS A 102 -0.13 -9.02 -0.44
CA LYS A 102 0.45 -8.19 0.61
C LYS A 102 1.37 -9.12 1.40
N VAL A 103 2.67 -9.11 1.10
CA VAL A 103 3.64 -9.61 2.06
C VAL A 103 3.40 -8.79 3.32
N ALA A 104 3.16 -9.49 4.40
CA ALA A 104 3.08 -8.97 5.75
C ALA A 104 4.41 -8.30 6.16
N THR A 105 4.74 -7.14 5.58
CA THR A 105 5.78 -6.23 6.06
C THR A 105 5.28 -5.45 7.28
N TYR A 106 4.46 -6.07 8.13
CA TYR A 106 3.58 -5.37 9.08
C TYR A 106 4.32 -4.64 10.19
N PHE A 107 5.61 -4.88 10.37
CA PHE A 107 6.35 -4.32 11.46
C PHE A 107 7.65 -3.65 10.96
N PRO A 108 7.71 -2.31 10.96
CA PRO A 108 8.89 -1.60 10.52
C PRO A 108 10.07 -1.95 11.43
N ALA A 109 11.26 -2.09 10.82
CA ALA A 109 12.49 -2.26 11.57
C ALA A 109 12.65 -1.13 12.60
N LYS A 110 13.27 -1.45 13.74
CA LYS A 110 13.52 -0.43 14.77
C LYS A 110 14.38 0.69 14.17
N PRO A 111 13.92 1.95 14.23
CA PRO A 111 14.71 3.06 13.75
C PRO A 111 15.94 3.25 14.65
N GLY A 112 17.01 3.82 14.09
CA GLY A 112 18.24 4.12 14.82
C GLY A 112 18.04 5.19 15.92
N SER A 113 19.13 5.55 16.58
CA SER A 113 19.14 6.39 17.80
C SER A 113 18.42 7.75 17.66
N GLN A 114 18.38 8.35 16.47
CA GLN A 114 17.77 9.67 16.25
C GLN A 114 16.25 9.69 16.49
N TRP A 115 15.54 8.62 16.13
CA TRP A 115 14.09 8.51 16.34
C TRP A 115 13.75 8.08 17.78
N CYS A 116 14.64 7.29 18.39
CA CYS A 116 14.45 6.77 19.73
C CYS A 116 14.70 7.81 20.83
N GLY A 117 15.50 8.85 20.57
CA GLY A 117 15.86 9.86 21.58
C GLY A 117 14.69 10.70 22.12
N GLY A 118 13.61 10.85 21.35
CA GLY A 118 12.37 11.53 21.77
C GLY A 118 11.19 10.60 22.02
N CYS A 119 11.43 9.30 22.11
CA CYS A 119 10.37 8.30 22.28
C CYS A 119 9.99 8.16 23.75
N ASP A 120 8.69 8.09 24.01
CA ASP A 120 8.05 7.88 25.31
C ASP A 120 8.01 6.40 25.74
N VAL A 121 8.33 5.48 24.82
CA VAL A 121 8.36 4.04 25.08
C VAL A 121 9.63 3.68 25.84
N ASP A 122 9.45 2.98 26.97
CA ASP A 122 10.56 2.45 27.76
C ASP A 122 11.53 1.61 26.90
N ILE A 123 12.82 1.87 27.07
CA ILE A 123 13.91 1.29 26.28
C ILE A 123 13.95 -0.23 26.46
N ASP A 124 13.73 -0.72 27.68
CA ASP A 124 13.77 -2.15 27.98
C ASP A 124 12.59 -2.88 27.33
N TYR A 125 11.40 -2.30 27.43
CA TYR A 125 10.21 -2.80 26.75
C TYR A 125 10.37 -2.74 25.21
N CYS A 126 10.87 -1.63 24.69
CA CYS A 126 11.12 -1.46 23.26
C CYS A 126 12.17 -2.45 22.73
N ARG A 127 13.21 -2.76 23.51
CA ARG A 127 14.24 -3.75 23.16
C ARG A 127 13.66 -5.16 23.06
N ALA A 128 12.75 -5.54 23.96
CA ALA A 128 12.11 -6.86 23.96
C ALA A 128 11.20 -7.09 22.73
N GLN A 129 10.59 -6.05 22.18
CA GLN A 129 9.72 -6.20 21.01
C GLN A 129 10.51 -6.48 19.73
N PRO A 130 9.97 -7.24 18.76
CA PRO A 130 10.65 -7.48 17.48
C PRO A 130 10.72 -6.24 16.58
N ALA A 131 9.92 -5.20 16.86
CA ALA A 131 9.79 -4.01 16.02
C ALA A 131 9.46 -2.75 16.81
N CYS A 132 9.49 -1.60 16.13
CA CYS A 132 9.09 -0.33 16.72
C CYS A 132 7.56 -0.25 16.86
N ILE A 133 7.08 -0.23 18.10
CA ILE A 133 5.64 -0.19 18.41
C ILE A 133 4.98 1.08 17.87
N ARG A 134 5.64 2.24 18.01
CA ARG A 134 5.10 3.53 17.57
C ARG A 134 4.91 3.60 16.06
N ASN A 135 5.92 3.16 15.31
CA ASN A 135 5.84 3.12 13.86
C ASN A 135 4.85 2.04 13.38
N ALA A 136 4.78 0.90 14.07
CA ALA A 136 3.77 -0.11 13.79
C ALA A 136 2.35 0.43 14.00
N GLN A 137 2.10 1.14 15.11
CA GLN A 137 0.81 1.77 15.40
C GLN A 137 0.43 2.81 14.33
N LEU A 138 1.39 3.63 13.90
CA LEU A 138 1.20 4.61 12.83
C LEU A 138 0.76 3.94 11.52
N ILE A 139 1.51 2.93 11.08
CA ILE A 139 1.23 2.20 9.85
C ILE A 139 -0.13 1.49 9.94
N LEU A 140 -0.42 0.85 11.06
CA LEU A 140 -1.71 0.18 11.27
C LEU A 140 -2.88 1.17 11.22
N ARG A 141 -2.77 2.36 11.83
CA ARG A 141 -3.81 3.40 11.73
C ARG A 141 -4.06 3.81 10.29
N HIS A 142 -3.01 3.99 9.49
CA HIS A 142 -3.14 4.27 8.07
C HIS A 142 -3.79 3.11 7.31
N GLN A 143 -3.36 1.87 7.56
CA GLN A 143 -3.94 0.69 6.91
C GLN A 143 -5.42 0.52 7.25
N ILE A 144 -5.81 0.67 8.53
CA ILE A 144 -7.20 0.61 8.96
C ILE A 144 -8.02 1.69 8.26
N ALA A 145 -7.53 2.94 8.23
CA ALA A 145 -8.23 4.02 7.53
C ALA A 145 -8.44 3.75 6.03
N PHE A 146 -7.48 3.08 5.37
CA PHE A 146 -7.63 2.67 3.98
C PHE A 146 -8.57 1.47 3.80
N GLU A 147 -8.56 0.51 4.71
CA GLU A 147 -9.38 -0.71 4.63
C GLU A 147 -10.85 -0.41 4.96
N THR A 148 -11.11 0.42 5.97
CA THR A 148 -12.47 0.85 6.33
C THR A 148 -12.98 1.97 5.42
N LYS A 149 -12.09 2.59 4.62
CA LYS A 149 -12.37 3.78 3.79
C LYS A 149 -12.84 4.99 4.61
N ASP A 150 -12.46 5.06 5.88
CA ASP A 150 -12.82 6.15 6.77
C ASP A 150 -11.62 7.08 7.01
N PRO A 151 -11.56 8.25 6.34
CA PRO A 151 -10.46 9.20 6.53
C PRO A 151 -10.50 9.90 7.88
N SER A 152 -11.64 9.83 8.59
CA SER A 152 -11.84 10.41 9.91
C SER A 152 -10.82 9.91 10.94
N LEU A 153 -10.38 8.65 10.81
CA LEU A 153 -9.40 8.01 11.67
C LEU A 153 -8.00 8.65 11.63
N LEU A 154 -7.71 9.42 10.58
CA LEU A 154 -6.43 10.12 10.41
C LEU A 154 -6.51 11.61 10.71
N ARG A 155 -7.68 12.14 11.10
CA ARG A 155 -7.88 13.59 11.30
C ARG A 155 -6.96 14.17 12.36
N GLU A 156 -6.88 13.52 13.52
CA GLU A 156 -6.02 13.95 14.62
C GLU A 156 -4.54 13.98 14.18
N LEU A 157 -4.09 12.89 13.56
CA LEU A 157 -2.72 12.75 13.09
C LEU A 157 -2.35 13.79 12.03
N ARG A 158 -3.28 14.07 11.11
CA ARG A 158 -3.10 15.12 10.11
C ARG A 158 -3.11 16.51 10.73
N ALA A 159 -3.98 16.76 11.71
CA ALA A 159 -4.01 18.04 12.41
C ALA A 159 -2.67 18.33 13.11
N GLU A 160 -2.10 17.31 13.77
CA GLU A 160 -0.78 17.42 14.40
C GLU A 160 0.31 17.67 13.35
N LEU A 161 0.35 16.90 12.27
CA LEU A 161 1.34 17.08 11.19
C LEU A 161 1.24 18.46 10.53
N HIS A 162 0.02 18.93 10.24
CA HIS A 162 -0.20 20.28 9.73
C HIS A 162 0.27 21.36 10.71
N GLY A 163 0.02 21.18 12.01
CA GLY A 163 0.54 22.07 13.05
C GLY A 163 2.07 22.12 13.07
N GLN A 164 2.74 20.97 13.00
CA GLN A 164 4.20 20.90 12.98
C GLN A 164 4.81 21.55 11.74
N ILE A 165 4.22 21.32 10.56
CA ILE A 165 4.69 21.98 9.32
C ILE A 165 4.46 23.49 9.40
N GLN A 166 3.32 23.94 9.94
CA GLN A 166 3.06 25.37 10.11
C GLN A 166 4.08 26.03 11.04
N VAL A 167 4.48 25.36 12.12
CA VAL A 167 5.56 25.84 13.00
C VAL A 167 6.88 25.96 12.24
N MET A 168 7.23 24.98 11.41
CA MET A 168 8.44 25.03 10.59
C MET A 168 8.41 26.21 9.62
N ILE A 169 7.28 26.44 8.96
CA ILE A 169 7.05 27.58 8.06
C ILE A 169 7.22 28.91 8.81
N ASN A 170 6.62 29.04 9.99
CA ASN A 170 6.76 30.25 10.81
C ASN A 170 8.22 30.49 11.21
N MET A 171 8.98 29.43 11.53
CA MET A 171 10.41 29.55 11.86
C MET A 171 11.25 29.95 10.65
N MET A 172 10.97 29.40 9.47
CA MET A 172 11.61 29.83 8.22
C MET A 172 11.30 31.29 7.89
N MET A 173 10.05 31.74 8.09
CA MET A 173 9.68 33.14 7.91
C MET A 173 10.41 34.06 8.89
N LEU A 174 10.50 33.68 10.17
CA LEU A 174 11.24 34.45 11.18
C LEU A 174 12.73 34.58 10.82
N ASP A 175 13.34 33.52 10.31
CA ASP A 175 14.74 33.57 9.87
C ASP A 175 14.90 34.50 8.66
N ILE A 176 14.00 34.42 7.68
CA ILE A 176 13.97 35.35 6.53
C ILE A 176 13.81 36.81 6.99
N PHE A 177 12.95 37.08 7.97
CA PHE A 177 12.79 38.43 8.51
C PHE A 177 14.04 38.94 9.25
N ARG A 178 14.81 38.05 9.88
CA ARG A 178 16.07 38.40 10.55
C ARG A 178 17.21 38.60 9.56
N SER A 179 17.36 37.71 8.58
CA SER A 179 18.43 37.76 7.59
C SER A 179 18.20 38.79 6.49
N GLY A 180 16.94 39.21 6.29
CA GLY A 180 16.53 39.95 5.10
C GLY A 180 16.35 39.05 3.87
N VAL A 181 15.82 39.63 2.80
CA VAL A 181 15.53 38.94 1.52
C VAL A 181 16.81 38.62 0.75
N SER A 182 17.85 39.42 0.92
CA SER A 182 19.18 39.24 0.33
C SER A 182 20.21 38.95 1.40
N ILE A 183 20.96 37.86 1.24
CA ILE A 183 22.14 37.56 2.05
C ILE A 183 23.36 38.06 1.29
N GLU A 184 24.21 38.82 1.98
CA GLU A 184 25.49 39.31 1.46
C GLU A 184 26.52 38.19 1.47
N LYS A 185 27.02 37.80 0.29
CA LYS A 185 28.13 36.85 0.15
C LYS A 185 29.39 37.58 -0.29
N PRO A 186 30.53 37.45 0.43
CA PRO A 186 31.77 38.08 0.00
C PRO A 186 32.31 37.45 -1.28
N GLU A 187 32.74 38.27 -2.23
CA GLU A 187 33.43 37.81 -3.43
C GLU A 187 34.86 37.37 -3.07
N TYR A 188 35.25 36.23 -3.61
CA TYR A 188 36.60 35.72 -3.54
C TYR A 188 37.04 35.20 -4.89
N TYR A 189 38.33 35.33 -5.18
CA TYR A 189 38.97 34.72 -6.33
C TYR A 189 40.12 33.83 -5.85
N PHE A 190 40.50 32.87 -6.69
CA PHE A 190 41.67 32.03 -6.45
C PHE A 190 42.84 32.57 -7.26
N ASP A 191 43.94 32.90 -6.58
CA ASP A 191 45.18 33.26 -7.23
C ASP A 191 45.82 32.03 -7.91
N ALA A 192 46.75 32.27 -8.85
CA ALA A 192 47.48 31.22 -9.58
C ALA A 192 48.25 30.23 -8.66
N SER A 193 48.43 30.58 -7.38
CA SER A 193 49.04 29.75 -6.33
C SER A 193 48.02 28.95 -5.49
N GLY A 194 46.73 28.97 -5.86
CA GLY A 194 45.65 28.24 -5.19
C GLY A 194 45.20 28.82 -3.85
N LYS A 195 45.61 30.05 -3.50
CA LYS A 195 45.13 30.75 -2.29
C LYS A 195 43.86 31.54 -2.60
N MET A 196 42.90 31.50 -1.67
CA MET A 196 41.64 32.25 -1.75
C MET A 196 41.86 33.67 -1.23
N CYS A 197 41.63 34.67 -2.08
CA CYS A 197 41.74 36.09 -1.76
C CYS A 197 40.35 36.74 -1.84
N PHE A 198 39.95 37.48 -0.79
CA PHE A 198 38.72 38.26 -0.79
C PHE A 198 38.93 39.59 -1.51
N ILE A 199 37.92 40.02 -2.27
CA ILE A 199 37.94 41.33 -2.96
C ILE A 199 37.48 42.39 -1.96
N TYR A 200 38.26 43.45 -1.79
CA TYR A 200 37.94 44.57 -0.90
C TYR A 200 37.70 45.85 -1.71
N ASP A 201 36.69 46.63 -1.32
CA ASP A 201 36.40 47.97 -1.84
C ASP A 201 37.45 49.01 -1.38
N GLU A 202 37.39 50.20 -1.97
CA GLU A 202 38.24 51.37 -1.65
C GLU A 202 38.22 51.77 -0.15
N ASN A 203 37.19 51.36 0.59
CA ASN A 203 37.03 51.60 2.03
C ASN A 203 37.48 50.42 2.91
N GLY A 204 38.13 49.39 2.34
CA GLY A 204 38.66 48.23 3.06
C GLY A 204 37.59 47.24 3.54
N LYS A 205 36.35 47.31 3.02
CA LYS A 205 35.29 46.33 3.28
C LYS A 205 35.22 45.31 2.14
N PRO A 206 34.95 44.03 2.41
CA PRO A 206 34.84 43.03 1.34
C PRO A 206 33.65 43.37 0.43
N VAL A 207 33.84 43.28 -0.89
CA VAL A 207 32.77 43.39 -1.88
C VAL A 207 31.82 42.22 -1.68
N THR A 208 30.54 42.50 -1.45
CA THR A 208 29.52 41.48 -1.24
C THR A 208 28.48 41.50 -2.35
N ILE A 209 28.18 40.33 -2.94
CA ILE A 209 27.06 40.17 -3.87
C ILE A 209 25.80 39.86 -3.07
N PRO A 210 24.68 40.57 -3.31
CA PRO A 210 23.39 40.18 -2.75
C PRO A 210 22.85 38.94 -3.46
N ILE A 211 22.77 37.81 -2.75
CA ILE A 211 22.11 36.59 -3.22
C ILE A 211 20.74 36.49 -2.53
N ALA A 212 19.71 36.07 -3.27
CA ALA A 212 18.40 35.81 -2.68
C ALA A 212 18.49 34.72 -1.59
N ASN A 213 17.79 34.91 -0.46
CA ASN A 213 17.80 33.95 0.63
C ASN A 213 17.35 32.55 0.13
N PRO A 214 18.19 31.50 0.27
CA PRO A 214 17.88 30.17 -0.23
C PRO A 214 16.63 29.55 0.41
N LEU A 215 16.25 29.99 1.61
CA LEU A 215 15.05 29.52 2.32
C LEU A 215 13.75 29.92 1.62
N ILE A 216 13.73 31.00 0.83
CA ILE A 216 12.53 31.46 0.12
C ILE A 216 12.04 30.40 -0.88
N LYS A 217 12.96 29.73 -1.57
CA LYS A 217 12.62 28.65 -2.50
C LYS A 217 12.00 27.47 -1.75
N HIS A 218 12.62 27.02 -0.67
CA HIS A 218 12.12 25.92 0.15
C HIS A 218 10.77 26.23 0.80
N LEU A 219 10.56 27.47 1.24
CA LEU A 219 9.29 27.96 1.76
C LEU A 219 8.19 27.90 0.70
N THR A 220 8.50 28.35 -0.52
CA THR A 220 7.55 28.34 -1.64
C THR A 220 7.15 26.91 -2.02
N ASP A 221 8.13 26.01 -2.11
CA ASP A 221 7.90 24.60 -2.40
C ASP A 221 7.03 23.92 -1.33
N LEU A 222 7.24 24.24 -0.05
CA LEU A 222 6.46 23.69 1.06
C LEU A 222 5.02 24.21 1.07
N ILE A 223 4.80 25.51 0.85
CA ILE A 223 3.47 26.11 0.78
C ILE A 223 2.66 25.48 -0.37
N GLN A 224 3.28 25.32 -1.55
CA GLN A 224 2.64 24.68 -2.70
C GLN A 224 2.25 23.22 -2.41
N LYS A 225 3.15 22.44 -1.80
CA LYS A 225 2.89 21.03 -1.47
C LYS A 225 1.85 20.84 -0.37
N MET A 226 1.77 21.74 0.60
CA MET A 226 0.68 21.71 1.58
C MET A 226 -0.68 21.92 0.94
N GLY A 227 -0.79 22.83 -0.04
CA GLY A 227 -2.02 23.06 -0.80
C GLY A 227 -2.52 21.81 -1.52
N MET A 228 -1.62 21.00 -2.09
CA MET A 228 -1.97 19.74 -2.77
C MET A 228 -2.40 18.63 -1.81
N SER A 229 -1.88 18.59 -0.58
CA SER A 229 -2.13 17.48 0.36
C SER A 229 -3.59 17.32 0.80
N LEU A 230 -4.40 18.37 0.69
CA LEU A 230 -5.81 18.37 1.09
C LEU A 230 -6.72 17.77 0.02
N GLU A 231 -6.46 18.00 -1.27
CA GLU A 231 -7.35 17.57 -2.35
C GLU A 231 -6.91 16.26 -3.02
N ASP A 232 -5.61 15.92 -3.00
CA ASP A 232 -5.03 14.88 -3.86
C ASP A 232 -4.90 13.49 -3.20
N LEU A 233 -5.21 13.34 -1.91
CA LEU A 233 -5.13 12.04 -1.21
C LEU A 233 -6.33 11.12 -1.48
N GLY A 234 -7.18 11.41 -2.48
CA GLY A 234 -8.25 10.53 -2.96
C GLY A 234 -9.26 10.09 -1.89
N MET A 235 -9.37 10.85 -0.80
CA MET A 235 -10.10 10.49 0.43
C MET A 235 -10.83 11.69 1.04
N THR A 236 -11.19 12.68 0.22
CA THR A 236 -12.01 13.81 0.66
C THR A 236 -13.47 13.62 0.27
N GLU A 237 -14.36 14.14 1.11
CA GLU A 237 -15.81 14.15 0.90
C GLU A 237 -16.20 14.66 -0.49
N LYS A 238 -15.42 15.51 -1.16
CA LYS A 238 -15.70 15.97 -2.54
C LYS A 238 -15.79 14.81 -3.55
N GLN A 239 -14.88 13.83 -3.50
CA GLN A 239 -14.96 12.65 -4.38
C GLN A 239 -16.12 11.72 -3.98
N GLN A 240 -16.37 11.54 -2.68
CA GLN A 240 -17.54 10.78 -2.22
C GLN A 240 -18.86 11.48 -2.56
N VAL A 241 -18.90 12.81 -2.56
CA VAL A 241 -20.04 13.64 -2.99
C VAL A 241 -20.26 13.50 -4.49
N GLU A 242 -19.22 13.49 -5.31
CA GLU A 242 -19.34 13.19 -6.75
C GLU A 242 -19.83 11.75 -7.00
N GLU A 243 -19.29 10.75 -6.28
CA GLU A 243 -19.70 9.35 -6.39
C GLU A 243 -21.14 9.11 -5.89
N THR A 244 -21.56 9.80 -4.82
CA THR A 244 -22.94 9.73 -4.30
C THR A 244 -23.92 10.49 -5.18
N GLN A 245 -23.54 11.63 -5.77
CA GLN A 245 -24.34 12.32 -6.80
C GLN A 245 -24.54 11.42 -8.02
N LEU A 246 -23.50 10.71 -8.47
CA LEU A 246 -23.58 9.73 -9.55
C LEU A 246 -24.49 8.53 -9.19
N ARG A 247 -24.45 8.05 -7.95
CA ARG A 247 -25.39 7.00 -7.46
C ARG A 247 -26.84 7.49 -7.40
N GLY A 248 -27.08 8.73 -6.95
CA GLY A 248 -28.41 9.35 -6.99
C GLY A 248 -28.99 9.48 -8.41
N TYR A 249 -28.12 9.69 -9.40
CA TYR A 249 -28.48 9.67 -10.84
C TYR A 249 -28.86 8.28 -11.38
N LEU A 250 -28.44 7.20 -10.73
CA LEU A 250 -28.80 5.83 -11.09
C LEU A 250 -30.05 5.35 -10.35
N ASP A 251 -30.28 5.76 -9.10
CA ASP A 251 -31.51 5.45 -8.37
C ASP A 251 -32.73 6.21 -8.94
N THR A 252 -32.54 7.40 -9.50
CA THR A 252 -33.59 8.09 -10.29
C THR A 252 -34.05 7.29 -11.51
N LYS A 253 -33.21 6.41 -12.09
CA LYS A 253 -33.66 5.47 -13.13
C LYS A 253 -34.49 4.31 -12.59
N ARG A 254 -34.38 3.95 -11.30
CA ARG A 254 -35.24 2.94 -10.64
C ARG A 254 -36.61 3.51 -10.29
N VAL A 255 -36.70 4.79 -9.92
CA VAL A 255 -37.98 5.50 -9.70
C VAL A 255 -38.87 5.50 -10.97
N ASN A 256 -38.27 5.41 -12.17
CA ASN A 256 -39.03 5.26 -13.40
C ASN A 256 -39.75 3.90 -13.54
N GLN A 257 -39.50 2.88 -12.70
CA GLN A 257 -40.31 1.66 -12.71
C GLN A 257 -41.66 1.85 -11.98
N ASP A 258 -41.71 2.68 -10.93
CA ASP A 258 -42.97 3.04 -10.24
C ASP A 258 -43.89 3.91 -11.12
N SER A 259 -43.33 4.60 -12.12
CA SER A 259 -44.12 5.36 -13.11
C SER A 259 -44.99 4.49 -14.04
N LEU A 260 -44.76 3.18 -14.12
CA LEU A 260 -45.61 2.29 -14.94
C LEU A 260 -46.98 2.05 -14.30
N LEU A 261 -47.04 1.94 -12.97
CA LEU A 261 -48.31 1.80 -12.25
C LEU A 261 -49.10 3.11 -12.31
N GLU A 262 -48.45 4.26 -12.10
CA GLU A 262 -49.12 5.55 -12.27
C GLU A 262 -49.61 5.79 -13.71
N HIS A 263 -48.87 5.33 -14.71
CA HIS A 263 -49.28 5.44 -16.11
C HIS A 263 -50.48 4.53 -16.42
N GLN A 264 -50.51 3.32 -15.86
CA GLN A 264 -51.68 2.42 -15.96
C GLN A 264 -52.91 3.02 -15.29
N GLU A 265 -52.78 3.63 -14.11
CA GLU A 265 -53.90 4.32 -13.44
C GLU A 265 -54.40 5.54 -14.20
N ARG A 266 -53.52 6.30 -14.87
CA ARG A 266 -53.93 7.42 -15.73
C ARG A 266 -54.66 6.92 -16.97
N GLN A 267 -54.21 5.80 -17.56
CA GLN A 267 -54.88 5.19 -18.70
C GLN A 267 -56.26 4.62 -18.33
N SER A 268 -56.40 3.97 -17.16
CA SER A 268 -57.71 3.46 -16.71
C SER A 268 -58.69 4.60 -16.47
N LYS A 269 -58.27 5.67 -15.79
CA LYS A 269 -59.11 6.87 -15.56
C LYS A 269 -59.54 7.53 -16.87
N ALA A 270 -58.66 7.58 -17.87
CA ALA A 270 -59.00 8.13 -19.20
C ALA A 270 -60.05 7.27 -19.93
N LEU A 271 -59.97 5.94 -19.81
CA LEU A 271 -60.96 5.02 -20.38
C LEU A 271 -62.31 5.12 -19.67
N GLU A 272 -62.33 5.26 -18.35
CA GLU A 272 -63.56 5.49 -17.57
C GLU A 272 -64.25 6.80 -18.01
N LEU A 273 -63.49 7.90 -18.11
CA LEU A 273 -64.01 9.18 -18.60
C LEU A 273 -64.56 9.10 -20.03
N LEU A 274 -63.89 8.36 -20.93
CA LEU A 274 -64.41 8.12 -22.28
C LEU A 274 -65.72 7.34 -22.24
N SER A 275 -65.83 6.31 -21.40
CA SER A 275 -67.05 5.52 -21.25
C SER A 275 -68.24 6.38 -20.78
N GLU A 276 -68.01 7.30 -19.83
CA GLU A 276 -69.02 8.25 -19.37
C GLU A 276 -69.44 9.23 -20.47
N GLN A 277 -68.49 9.73 -21.27
CA GLN A 277 -68.79 10.59 -22.40
C GLN A 277 -69.62 9.86 -23.46
N PHE A 278 -69.33 8.58 -23.73
CA PHE A 278 -70.14 7.76 -24.64
C PHE A 278 -71.56 7.52 -24.10
N ALA A 279 -71.71 7.31 -22.79
CA ALA A 279 -73.04 7.17 -22.18
C ALA A 279 -73.85 8.47 -22.31
N ARG A 280 -73.25 9.62 -22.00
CA ARG A 280 -73.88 10.94 -22.16
C ARG A 280 -74.19 11.25 -23.63
N SER A 281 -73.32 10.86 -24.56
CA SER A 281 -73.54 11.01 -25.99
C SER A 281 -74.73 10.18 -26.47
N ARG A 282 -74.85 8.91 -26.02
CA ARG A 282 -76.01 8.06 -26.30
C ARG A 282 -77.31 8.65 -25.74
N GLU A 283 -77.28 9.21 -24.54
CA GLU A 283 -78.45 9.90 -23.97
C GLU A 283 -78.85 11.14 -24.76
N ARG A 284 -77.87 11.91 -25.27
CA ARG A 284 -78.12 13.05 -26.15
C ARG A 284 -78.69 12.62 -27.50
N LEU A 285 -78.14 11.58 -28.12
CA LEU A 285 -78.69 10.99 -29.36
C LEU A 285 -80.16 10.56 -29.20
N LYS A 286 -80.54 9.99 -28.05
CA LYS A 286 -81.94 9.64 -27.76
C LYS A 286 -82.86 10.85 -27.58
N ARG A 287 -82.32 12.01 -27.24
CA ARG A 287 -83.06 13.27 -27.06
C ARG A 287 -82.92 14.20 -28.26
N ASP A 288 -82.23 13.77 -29.31
CA ASP A 288 -81.99 14.59 -30.49
C ASP A 288 -83.30 14.67 -31.30
N PRO A 289 -83.90 15.86 -31.45
CA PRO A 289 -85.23 16.02 -32.03
C PRO A 289 -85.32 15.47 -33.46
N VAL A 290 -84.24 15.56 -34.25
CA VAL A 290 -84.19 15.05 -35.62
C VAL A 290 -84.32 13.52 -35.67
N LEU A 291 -83.71 12.78 -34.74
CA LEU A 291 -83.83 11.32 -34.70
C LEU A 291 -85.20 10.86 -34.19
N LEU A 292 -85.85 11.65 -33.32
CA LEU A 292 -87.21 11.39 -32.88
C LEU A 292 -88.21 11.61 -34.02
N GLU A 293 -88.03 12.64 -34.83
CA GLU A 293 -88.82 12.90 -36.04
C GLU A 293 -88.68 11.74 -37.05
N PHE A 294 -87.46 11.28 -37.35
CA PHE A 294 -87.25 10.10 -38.21
C PHE A 294 -87.86 8.80 -37.64
N SER A 295 -87.81 8.59 -36.33
CA SER A 295 -88.45 7.42 -35.69
C SER A 295 -89.98 7.47 -35.65
N GLN A 296 -90.57 8.66 -35.79
CA GLN A 296 -92.02 8.88 -35.86
C GLN A 296 -92.55 8.79 -37.31
N GLU A 297 -91.69 9.00 -38.31
CA GLU A 297 -92.02 8.83 -39.73
C GLU A 297 -91.86 7.38 -40.25
N GLU A 298 -91.06 6.53 -39.57
CA GLU A 298 -90.90 5.09 -39.90
C GLU A 298 -91.76 4.14 -39.02
N GLY A 299 -92.80 4.66 -38.35
CA GLY A 299 -93.81 3.89 -37.59
C GLY A 299 -95.04 3.52 -38.40
#